data_AF-A0A3R6K4F1-F1
#
_entry.id   AF-A0A3R6K4F1-F1
#
_cell.length_a   1.000
_cell.length_b   1.000
_cell.length_c   1.000
_cell.angle_alpha   90.00
_cell.angle_beta   90.00
_cell.angle_gamma   90.00
#
_symmetry.space_group_name_H-M   'P 1'
#
loop_
_entity.id
_entity.type
_entity.pdbx_description
1 polymer ?
#
loop_
_entity_poly.entity_id
_entity_poly.type
_entity_poly.pdbx_seq_one_letter_code
_entity_poly.pdbx_strand_id
1 'polypeptide(L)' 'MFQFFDGIASVIGTVVHFVISVVNMIVFVLTQIPVALAFIVKVVAYLPTYVQTFVLLFAGTCIIFNILNKGD' A
#
# COMPACT_ATOMS: atom_id res chain seq x y z
N MET A 1 33.94 25.12 18.46
CA MET A 1 34.06 23.65 18.36
C MET A 1 32.73 22.97 18.61
N PHE A 2 31.99 23.27 19.67
CA PHE A 2 30.66 22.70 19.92
C PHE A 2 29.65 22.92 18.77
N GLN A 3 29.54 24.12 18.22
CA GLN A 3 28.67 24.39 17.05
C GLN A 3 28.96 23.53 15.81
N PHE A 4 30.21 23.10 15.62
CA PHE A 4 30.57 22.21 14.51
C PHE A 4 30.02 20.79 14.75
N PHE A 5 30.16 20.29 15.98
CA PHE A 5 29.58 19.00 16.37
C PHE A 5 28.05 19.03 16.37
N ASP A 6 27.43 20.13 16.78
CA ASP A 6 25.98 20.33 16.70
C ASP A 6 25.49 20.33 15.24
N GLY A 7 26.26 20.94 14.33
CA GLY A 7 25.98 20.88 12.90
C GLY A 7 26.03 19.47 12.34
N ILE A 8 27.04 18.67 12.71
CA ILE A 8 27.14 17.26 12.30
C ILE A 8 25.97 16.44 12.87
N ALA A 9 25.65 16.61 14.15
CA ALA A 9 24.54 15.93 14.79
C ALA A 9 23.19 16.26 14.12
N SER A 10 22.99 17.52 13.71
CA SER A 10 21.80 17.96 12.98
C SER A 10 21.67 17.31 11.59
N VAL A 11 22.78 17.18 10.86
CA VAL A 11 22.79 16.52 9.54
C VAL A 11 22.50 15.02 9.70
N ILE A 12 23.14 14.35 10.67
CA ILE A 12 22.87 12.95 10.97
C ILE A 12 21.40 12.76 11.38
N GLY A 13 20.87 13.64 12.23
CA GLY A 13 19.46 13.62 12.63
C GLY A 13 18.51 13.72 11.44
N THR A 14 18.83 14.59 10.46
CA THR A 14 18.02 14.75 9.24
C THR A 14 18.02 13.47 8.40
N VAL A 15 19.18 12.84 8.22
CA VAL A 15 19.29 11.57 7.49
C VAL A 15 18.51 10.47 8.19
N VAL A 16 18.64 10.34 9.51
CA VAL A 16 17.91 9.35 10.29
C VAL A 16 16.39 9.57 10.21
N HIS A 17 15.93 10.82 10.33
CA HIS A 17 14.51 11.14 10.20
C HIS A 17 13.98 10.84 8.80
N PHE A 18 14.75 11.13 7.76
CA PHE A 18 14.38 10.79 6.39
C PHE A 18 14.19 9.27 6.23
N VAL A 19 15.15 8.47 6.69
CA VAL A 19 15.07 7.00 6.60
C VAL A 19 13.85 6.46 7.37
N ILE A 20 13.63 6.93 8.60
CA ILE A 20 12.46 6.52 9.40
C ILE A 20 11.16 6.90 8.69
N SER A 21 11.08 8.11 8.11
CA SER A 21 9.89 8.55 7.39
C SER A 21 9.60 7.69 6.17
N VAL A 22 10.62 7.32 5.41
CA VAL A 22 10.48 6.44 4.24
C VAL A 22 10.00 5.06 4.66
N VAL A 23 10.57 4.48 5.72
CA VAL A 23 10.15 3.18 6.25
C VAL A 23 8.70 3.23 6.73
N ASN A 24 8.32 4.26 7.48
CA ASN A 24 6.94 4.44 7.94
C ASN A 24 5.95 4.56 6.78
N MET A 25 6.32 5.28 5.71
CA MET A 25 5.50 5.39 4.51
C MET A 25 5.32 4.02 3.83
N ILE A 26 6.38 3.23 3.69
CA ILE A 26 6.30 1.89 3.10
C ILE A 26 5.40 0.98 3.93
N VAL A 27 5.60 0.95 5.25
CA VAL A 27 4.74 0.17 6.16
C VAL A 27 3.30 0.63 6.07
N PHE A 28 3.04 1.94 6.04
CA PHE A 28 1.70 2.49 5.88
C PHE A 28 1.06 1.98 4.58
N VAL A 29 1.73 2.11 3.43
CA VAL A 29 1.20 1.62 2.15
C VAL A 29 0.89 0.13 2.21
N LEU A 30 1.80 -0.68 2.76
CA LEU A 30 1.60 -2.13 2.88
C LEU A 30 0.42 -2.49 3.79
N THR A 31 0.24 -1.77 4.90
CA THR A 31 -0.91 -1.98 5.80
C THR A 31 -2.24 -1.50 5.23
N GLN A 32 -2.25 -0.54 4.30
CA GLN A 32 -3.47 -0.08 3.64
C GLN A 32 -3.99 -1.05 2.58
N ILE A 33 -3.12 -1.87 1.97
CA ILE A 33 -3.53 -2.89 0.97
C ILE A 33 -4.63 -3.83 1.52
N PRO A 34 -4.45 -4.54 2.66
CA PRO A 34 -5.47 -5.44 3.18
C PRO A 34 -6.75 -4.69 3.60
N VAL A 35 -6.63 -3.43 4.07
CA VAL A 35 -7.79 -2.60 4.41
C VAL A 35 -8.62 -2.29 3.16
N ALA A 36 -7.97 -1.91 2.06
CA ALA A 36 -8.63 -1.66 0.78
C ALA A 36 -9.30 -2.93 0.22
N LEU A 37 -8.63 -4.08 0.30
CA LEU A 37 -9.21 -5.36 -0.13
C LEU A 37 -10.43 -5.74 0.73
N ALA A 38 -10.34 -5.60 2.05
CA ALA A 38 -11.47 -5.85 2.95
C ALA A 38 -12.65 -4.92 2.67
N PHE A 39 -12.39 -3.66 2.33
CA PHE A 39 -13.43 -2.72 1.92
C PHE A 39 -14.14 -3.17 0.64
N ILE A 40 -13.40 -3.59 -0.39
CA ILE A 40 -13.99 -4.10 -1.64
C ILE A 40 -14.92 -5.29 -1.37
N VAL A 41 -14.48 -6.25 -0.54
CA VAL A 41 -15.31 -7.40 -0.17
C VAL A 41 -16.61 -6.97 0.52
N LYS A 42 -16.53 -5.99 1.44
CA LYS A 42 -17.73 -5.43 2.08
C LYS A 42 -18.66 -4.76 1.08
N VAL A 43 -18.14 -3.96 0.15
CA VAL A 43 -18.93 -3.31 -0.90
C VAL A 43 -19.64 -4.35 -1.77
N VAL A 44 -18.94 -5.42 -2.17
CA VAL A 44 -19.56 -6.50 -2.94
C VAL A 44 -20.67 -7.16 -2.13
N ALA A 45 -20.46 -7.43 -0.84
CA ALA A 45 -21.48 -8.04 0.02
C ALA A 45 -22.75 -7.19 0.18
N TYR A 46 -22.68 -5.87 0.02
CA TYR A 46 -23.86 -4.98 0.04
C TYR A 46 -24.68 -5.00 -1.26
N LEU A 47 -24.16 -5.59 -2.35
CA LEU A 47 -24.88 -5.65 -3.63
C LEU A 47 -25.94 -6.77 -3.63
N PRO A 48 -27.01 -6.65 -4.43
CA PRO A 48 -27.91 -7.78 -4.70
C PRO A 48 -27.17 -8.96 -5.34
N THR A 49 -27.59 -10.19 -5.05
CA THR A 49 -26.87 -11.43 -5.42
C THR A 49 -26.57 -11.56 -6.91
N TYR A 50 -27.50 -11.11 -7.77
CA TYR A 50 -27.30 -11.15 -9.22
C TYR A 50 -26.21 -10.18 -9.71
N VAL A 51 -26.05 -9.03 -9.04
CA VAL A 51 -24.99 -8.04 -9.34
C VAL A 51 -23.64 -8.51 -8.80
N GLN A 52 -23.63 -9.16 -7.63
CA GLN A 52 -22.41 -9.73 -7.04
C GLN A 52 -21.71 -10.68 -8.00
N THR A 53 -22.46 -11.62 -8.59
CA THR A 53 -21.92 -12.58 -9.56
C THR A 53 -21.28 -11.89 -10.76
N PHE A 54 -21.91 -10.83 -11.29
CA PHE A 54 -21.38 -10.06 -12.42
C PHE A 54 -20.08 -9.34 -12.07
N VAL A 55 -20.04 -8.67 -10.92
CA VAL A 55 -18.84 -7.93 -10.45
C VAL A 55 -17.69 -8.88 -10.15
N LEU A 56 -17.97 -10.02 -9.51
CA LEU A 56 -16.94 -11.02 -9.18
C LEU A 56 -16.40 -11.73 -10.42
N LEU A 57 -17.24 -11.99 -11.43
CA LEU A 57 -16.78 -12.51 -12.72
C LEU A 57 -15.79 -11.54 -13.37
N PHE A 58 -16.13 -10.25 -13.45
CA PHE A 58 -15.25 -9.23 -14.04
C PHE A 58 -13.95 -9.05 -13.25
N ALA A 59 -14.03 -9.00 -11.91
CA ALA A 59 -12.84 -8.96 -11.07
C ALA A 59 -11.94 -10.19 -11.29
N GLY A 60 -12.54 -11.38 -11.40
CA GLY A 60 -11.83 -12.63 -11.67
C GLY A 60 -11.10 -12.62 -13.01
N THR A 61 -11.75 -12.15 -14.08
CA THR A 61 -11.08 -12.04 -15.40
C THR A 61 -9.94 -11.03 -15.37
N CYS A 62 -10.09 -9.88 -14.70
CA CYS A 62 -9.00 -8.92 -14.53
C CYS A 62 -7.81 -9.50 -13.76
N ILE A 63 -8.04 -10.33 -12.75
CA ILE A 63 -6.98 -11.02 -12.00
C ILE A 63 -6.28 -12.02 -12.91
N ILE A 64 -7.04 -12.86 -13.62
CA ILE A 64 -6.49 -13.85 -14.55
C ILE A 64 -5.66 -13.17 -15.64
N PHE A 65 -6.17 -12.11 -16.28
CA PHE A 65 -5.41 -11.36 -17.27
C PHE A 65 -4.16 -10.72 -16.69
N ASN A 66 -4.20 -10.18 -15.48
CA ASN A 66 -3.00 -9.67 -14.83
C ASN A 66 -1.98 -10.77 -14.56
N ILE A 67 -2.40 -11.96 -14.14
CA ILE A 67 -1.49 -13.09 -13.91
C ILE A 67 -0.90 -13.58 -15.23
N LEU A 68 -1.71 -13.71 -16.28
CA LEU A 68 -1.27 -14.11 -17.61
C LEU A 68 -0.31 -13.08 -18.25
N ASN A 69 -0.59 -11.79 -18.07
CA ASN A 69 0.25 -10.69 -18.59
C ASN A 69 1.47 -10.42 -17.72
N LYS A 70 1.50 -10.92 -16.48
CA LYS A 70 2.67 -10.96 -15.61
C LYS A 70 3.65 -12.07 -16.01
N GLY A 71 3.54 -12.60 -17.24
CA GLY A 71 4.46 -13.60 -17.79
C GLY A 71 5.88 -13.30 -17.35
N ASP A 72 6.60 -14.35 -16.97
CA ASP A 72 8.03 -14.24 -16.62
C ASP A 72 8.78 -13.24 -17.50
#